data_AF-A0A0Q0DPG4-F1
#
_entry.id   AF-A0A0Q0DPG4-F1
#
_cell.length_a   1.000
_cell.length_b   1.000
_cell.length_c   1.000
_cell.angle_alpha   90.00
_cell.angle_beta   90.00
_cell.angle_gamma   90.00
#
_symmetry.space_group_name_H-M   'P 1'
#
loop_
_entity.id
_entity.type
_entity.pdbx_description
1 polymer ?
#
loop_
_entity_poly.entity_id
_entity_poly.type
_entity_poly.pdbx_seq_one_letter_code
_entity_poly.pdbx_strand_id
1 'polypeptide(L)'
;MLSSQRRTGTHPARYFDRHFQLPALPDDVDVFALAMELGDRVYARSVQLHDEITPRMAEEGMRAFDAYLGLYLPVFLGKRTLP
;
A
#
# COMPACT_ATOMS: atom_id res chain seq x y z
N MET A 1 14.32 16.49 -14.28
CA MET A 1 13.77 17.54 -13.40
C MET A 1 12.26 17.61 -13.55
N LEU A 2 11.52 16.66 -12.95
CA LEU A 2 10.12 16.85 -12.59
C LEU A 2 10.01 16.65 -11.08
N SER A 3 9.92 17.80 -10.42
CA SER A 3 9.70 18.02 -8.99
C SER A 3 8.45 17.25 -8.53
N SER A 4 8.57 16.37 -7.54
CA SER A 4 8.22 16.70 -6.16
C SER A 4 6.89 17.44 -6.01
N GLN A 5 5.76 16.76 -6.25
CA GLN A 5 4.46 17.35 -5.92
C GLN A 5 3.38 16.34 -5.45
N ARG A 6 3.70 15.41 -4.53
CA ARG A 6 2.70 14.80 -3.61
C ARG A 6 3.34 14.48 -2.26
N ARG A 7 3.64 15.51 -1.46
CA ARG A 7 4.16 15.39 -0.08
C ARG A 7 3.29 16.13 0.94
N THR A 8 1.98 16.05 0.79
CA THR A 8 1.02 16.64 1.73
C THR A 8 -0.03 15.59 2.06
N GLY A 9 -0.02 15.11 3.31
CA GLY A 9 -0.82 13.98 3.80
C GLY A 9 0.06 12.79 4.19
N THR A 10 -0.31 12.06 5.24
CA THR A 10 0.41 10.91 5.82
C THR A 10 0.63 9.82 4.77
N HIS A 11 1.73 9.90 4.03
CA HIS A 11 2.08 8.92 3.02
C HIS A 11 2.43 7.58 3.68
N PRO A 12 1.81 6.44 3.30
CA PRO A 12 2.00 5.17 3.99
C PRO A 12 3.48 4.76 4.05
N ALA A 13 4.22 4.95 2.96
CA ALA A 13 5.67 4.70 2.91
C ALA A 13 6.45 5.40 4.05
N ARG A 14 6.08 6.62 4.45
CA ARG A 14 6.76 7.34 5.55
C ARG A 14 6.54 6.70 6.91
N TYR A 15 5.40 6.03 7.12
CA TYR A 15 5.15 5.30 8.35
C TYR A 15 6.01 4.04 8.40
N PHE A 16 6.07 3.29 7.30
CA PHE A 16 6.92 2.10 7.20
C PHE A 16 8.41 2.44 7.34
N ASP A 17 8.89 3.46 6.63
CA ASP A 17 10.30 3.88 6.67
C ASP A 17 10.76 4.29 8.08
N ARG A 18 9.86 4.78 8.95
CA ARG A 18 10.20 5.09 10.34
C ARG A 18 10.59 3.86 11.16
N HIS A 19 9.92 2.73 10.94
CA HIS A 19 10.05 1.53 11.78
C HIS A 19 10.88 0.43 11.13
N PHE A 20 10.91 0.40 9.80
CA PHE A 20 11.50 -0.66 9.00
C PHE A 20 12.48 -0.10 7.97
N GLN A 21 13.50 -0.89 7.63
CA GLN A 21 14.34 -0.64 6.47
C GLN A 21 13.60 -1.09 5.23
N LEU A 22 13.11 -0.13 4.44
CA LEU A 22 12.49 -0.43 3.16
C LEU A 22 13.56 -0.78 2.11
N PRO A 23 13.29 -1.74 1.21
CA PRO A 23 14.12 -1.94 0.04
C PRO A 23 14.07 -0.70 -0.87
N ALA A 24 15.00 -0.62 -1.82
CA ALA A 24 14.92 0.40 -2.86
C ALA A 24 13.64 0.17 -3.68
N LEU A 25 12.71 1.12 -3.60
CA LEU A 25 11.47 1.12 -4.38
C LEU A 25 11.68 1.91 -5.68
N PRO A 26 10.88 1.65 -6.72
CA PRO A 26 10.93 2.45 -7.94
C PRO A 26 10.59 3.92 -7.68
N ASP A 27 11.27 4.82 -8.40
CA ASP A 27 11.06 6.28 -8.27
C ASP A 27 9.89 6.80 -9.13
N ASP A 28 9.44 6.03 -10.10
CA ASP A 28 8.42 6.38 -11.09
C ASP A 28 7.00 5.96 -10.69
N VAL A 29 6.86 5.08 -9.68
CA VAL A 29 5.58 4.61 -9.18
C VAL A 29 5.50 4.71 -7.65
N ASP A 30 4.40 5.29 -7.17
CA ASP A 30 4.07 5.27 -5.75
C ASP A 30 3.45 3.90 -5.39
N VAL A 31 4.33 2.95 -5.05
CA VAL A 31 3.98 1.55 -4.77
C VAL A 31 2.90 1.43 -3.69
N PHE A 32 2.98 2.24 -2.64
CA PHE A 32 2.03 2.17 -1.53
C PHE A 32 0.68 2.77 -1.88
N ALA A 33 0.65 3.91 -2.58
CA ALA A 33 -0.61 4.49 -3.04
C ALA A 33 -1.32 3.54 -4.01
N LEU A 34 -0.58 2.97 -4.96
CA LEU A 34 -1.15 2.04 -5.94
C LEU A 34 -1.67 0.75 -5.30
N ALA A 35 -0.97 0.21 -4.29
CA ALA A 35 -1.48 -0.92 -3.51
C ALA A 35 -2.81 -0.59 -2.83
N MET A 36 -2.94 0.59 -2.21
CA MET A 36 -4.18 1.04 -1.58
C MET A 36 -5.31 1.20 -2.60
N GLU A 37 -5.02 1.79 -3.76
CA GLU A 37 -6.01 1.98 -4.83
C GLU A 37 -6.55 0.64 -5.36
N LEU A 38 -5.70 -0.39 -5.46
CA LEU A 38 -6.13 -1.73 -5.87
C LEU A 38 -7.11 -2.35 -4.87
N GLY A 39 -6.81 -2.28 -3.56
CA GLY A 39 -7.70 -2.77 -2.51
C GLY A 39 -9.01 -1.98 -2.44
N ASP A 40 -8.93 -0.65 -2.52
CA ASP A 40 -10.09 0.24 -2.49
C ASP A 40 -11.05 -0.05 -3.66
N ARG A 41 -10.53 -0.38 -4.85
CA ARG A 41 -11.37 -0.75 -6.00
C ARG A 41 -12.19 -2.01 -5.75
N VAL A 42 -11.65 -2.98 -5.01
CA VAL A 42 -12.39 -4.19 -4.59
C VAL A 42 -13.50 -3.81 -3.60
N TYR A 43 -13.21 -2.93 -2.64
CA TYR A 43 -14.21 -2.45 -1.69
C TYR A 43 -15.33 -1.65 -2.35
N ALA A 44 -14.98 -0.75 -3.27
CA ALA A 44 -15.94 0.02 -4.07
C ALA A 44 -16.85 -0.92 -4.87
N ARG A 45 -16.28 -1.99 -5.46
CA ARG A 45 -17.05 -3.03 -6.16
C ARG A 45 -18.02 -3.74 -5.22
N SER A 46 -17.64 -4.03 -3.98
CA SER A 46 -18.53 -4.64 -2.98
C SER A 46 -19.71 -3.74 -2.67
N VAL A 47 -19.45 -2.47 -2.35
CA VAL A 47 -20.51 -1.51 -2.04
C VAL A 47 -21.46 -1.33 -3.22
N GLN A 48 -20.95 -1.29 -4.46
CA GLN A 48 -21.79 -1.21 -5.65
C GLN A 48 -22.71 -2.42 -5.85
N LEU A 49 -22.32 -3.60 -5.38
CA LEU A 49 -23.08 -4.85 -5.58
C LEU A 49 -23.96 -5.23 -4.39
N HIS A 50 -23.57 -4.81 -3.19
CA HIS A 50 -24.13 -5.30 -1.93
C HIS A 50 -24.52 -4.19 -0.96
N ASP A 51 -24.31 -2.92 -1.33
CA ASP A 51 -24.47 -1.74 -0.45
C ASP A 51 -23.59 -1.77 0.82
N GLU A 52 -22.67 -2.73 0.91
CA GLU A 52 -21.71 -2.88 2.00
C GLU A 52 -20.41 -3.53 1.51
N ILE A 53 -19.36 -3.42 2.31
CA ILE A 53 -18.15 -4.24 2.15
C ILE A 53 -18.42 -5.58 2.83
N THR A 54 -18.74 -6.60 2.04
CA THR A 54 -18.97 -7.94 2.59
C THR A 54 -17.66 -8.52 3.16
N PRO A 55 -17.69 -9.43 4.14
CA PRO A 55 -16.49 -10.04 4.70
C PRO A 55 -15.59 -10.67 3.63
N ARG A 56 -16.20 -11.32 2.62
CA ARG A 56 -15.45 -11.95 1.53
C ARG A 56 -14.73 -10.92 0.66
N MET A 57 -15.35 -9.78 0.37
CA MET A 57 -14.73 -8.71 -0.41
C MET A 57 -13.68 -7.94 0.42
N ALA A 58 -13.85 -7.88 1.74
CA ALA A 58 -12.83 -7.36 2.65
C ALA A 58 -11.54 -8.19 2.55
N GLU A 59 -11.66 -9.53 2.60
CA GLU A 59 -10.53 -10.43 2.40
C GLU A 59 -9.87 -10.26 1.02
N GLU A 60 -10.66 -10.12 -0.04
CA GLU A 60 -10.12 -9.97 -1.40
C GLU A 60 -9.42 -8.63 -1.61
N GLY A 61 -9.94 -7.53 -1.06
CA GLY A 61 -9.24 -6.25 -1.12
C GLY A 61 -7.90 -6.30 -0.38
N MET A 62 -7.83 -7.03 0.73
CA MET A 62 -6.56 -7.25 1.42
C MET A 62 -5.61 -8.16 0.67
N ARG A 63 -6.11 -9.24 0.03
CA ARG A 63 -5.28 -10.07 -0.84
C ARG A 63 -4.70 -9.29 -2.01
N ALA A 64 -5.48 -8.40 -2.63
CA ALA A 64 -5.00 -7.56 -3.73
C ALA A 64 -3.90 -6.60 -3.26
N PHE A 65 -4.09 -5.97 -2.10
CA PHE A 65 -3.09 -5.11 -1.46
C PHE A 65 -1.79 -5.87 -1.15
N ASP A 66 -1.90 -7.01 -0.44
CA ASP A 66 -0.77 -7.83 -0.02
C ASP A 66 0.00 -8.40 -1.22
N ALA A 67 -0.72 -8.91 -2.23
CA ALA A 67 -0.10 -9.48 -3.42
C ALA A 67 0.70 -8.43 -4.20
N TYR A 68 0.17 -7.20 -4.33
CA TYR A 68 0.87 -6.14 -5.02
C TYR A 68 2.10 -5.65 -4.24
N LEU A 69 1.97 -5.45 -2.92
CA LEU A 69 3.12 -5.09 -2.08
C LEU A 69 4.19 -6.18 -2.08
N GLY A 70 3.81 -7.45 -2.09
CA GLY A 70 4.72 -8.59 -2.14
C GLY A 70 5.60 -8.65 -3.39
N LEU A 71 5.28 -7.90 -4.45
CA LEU A 71 6.16 -7.75 -5.62
C LEU A 71 7.38 -6.88 -5.32
N TYR A 72 7.31 -6.04 -4.29
CA TYR A 72 8.33 -5.04 -3.96
C TYR A 72 8.94 -5.23 -2.58
N LEU A 73 8.17 -5.78 -1.63
CA LEU A 73 8.59 -5.96 -0.26
C LEU A 73 8.95 -7.42 0.03
N PRO A 74 10.06 -7.68 0.75
CA PRO A 74 10.34 -9.02 1.26
C PRO A 74 9.30 -9.41 2.32
N VAL A 75 9.10 -10.73 2.50
CA VAL A 75 8.19 -11.30 3.51
C VAL A 75 8.49 -10.79 4.92
N PHE A 76 9.77 -10.48 5.19
CA PHE A 76 10.22 -9.89 6.45
C PHE A 76 11.04 -8.64 6.18
N LEU A 77 10.61 -7.50 6.74
CA LEU A 77 11.39 -6.27 6.73
C LEU A 77 12.34 -6.21 7.93
N GLY A 78 13.58 -5.78 7.69
CA GLY A 78 14.52 -5.50 8.76
C GLY A 78 14.00 -4.35 9.62
N LYS A 79 14.02 -4.50 10.95
CA LYS A 79 13.75 -3.37 11.85
C LYS A 79 14.88 -2.35 11.74
N ARG A 80 14.55 -1.07 11.75
CA ARG A 80 15.58 -0.05 11.99
C ARG A 80 16.02 -0.14 13.46
N THR A 81 17.29 -0.51 13.69
CA THR A 81 17.95 -0.24 14.96
C THR A 81 18.16 1.27 15.05
N LEU A 82 17.27 1.96 15.75
CA LEU A 82 17.53 3.33 16.17
C LEU A 82 18.74 3.32 17.12
N PRO A 83 19.73 4.20 16.95
CA PRO A 83 20.76 4.42 17.97
C PRO A 83 20.17 5.01 19.25
#